data_AF-A0A419DS50-F1
#
_entry.id   AF-A0A419DS50-F1
#
_cell.length_a   1.000
_cell.length_b   1.000
_cell.length_c   1.000
_cell.angle_alpha   90.00
_cell.angle_beta   90.00
_cell.angle_gamma   90.00
#
_symmetry.space_group_name_H-M   'P 1'
#
loop_
_entity.id
_entity.type
_entity.pdbx_description
1 polymer ?
#
loop_
_entity_poly.entity_id
_entity_poly.type
_entity_poly.pdbx_seq_one_letter_code
_entity_poly.pdbx_strand_id
1 'polypeptide(L)'
;MNQIAAVLGGLQQKINHGSTFIQRKYNEIGQAKFNFPEPVTASSLAAFEAEFNQKLPSEYQTFLELHDGADLFILDDGLGLVLYSLDKVIESTIEAKEDGLIDEDFDYFWVIGEVNEGYLLIHTEHAKTEDTPYMYWKYHEGTTEDADPIGQNFGTFLEYSIIAQGDVFWEFKDFSIEKDNYFVDEDSPKEDVKPLLPIKFVDSVRVEIEYPISKTDSDYEYTVSIYEGKSGKERLMSRHEGGSRFNKLIEDVRNRLSDRQFHYSLINVFQTESRFWENEEETGDSLIINESPQKQGLSYDGYRAFADQLPRPLPGWE
;
A
#
# COMPACT_ATOMS: atom_id res chain seq x y z
N MET A 1 7.15 15.79 -21.73
CA MET A 1 6.60 15.44 -20.40
C MET A 1 7.75 14.79 -19.65
N ASN A 2 8.04 15.23 -18.43
CA ASN A 2 9.17 14.72 -17.65
C ASN A 2 8.92 13.23 -17.29
N GLN A 3 9.89 12.34 -17.53
CA GLN A 3 9.75 10.89 -17.29
C GLN A 3 9.39 10.61 -15.84
N ILE A 4 10.07 11.25 -14.89
CA ILE A 4 9.84 11.08 -13.44
C ILE A 4 8.38 11.38 -13.09
N ALA A 5 7.87 12.53 -13.55
CA ALA A 5 6.49 12.94 -13.29
C ALA A 5 5.47 11.97 -13.92
N ALA A 6 5.76 11.42 -15.10
CA ALA A 6 4.88 10.45 -15.75
C ALA A 6 4.82 9.11 -14.98
N VAL A 7 5.98 8.62 -14.55
CA VAL A 7 6.12 7.37 -13.77
C VAL A 7 5.40 7.50 -12.43
N LEU A 8 5.66 8.58 -11.67
CA LEU A 8 4.99 8.84 -10.40
C LEU A 8 3.48 9.06 -10.56
N GLY A 9 3.06 9.75 -11.63
CA GLY A 9 1.64 9.92 -11.95
C GLY A 9 0.91 8.59 -12.17
N GLY A 10 1.55 7.64 -12.85
CA GLY A 10 1.03 6.27 -13.01
C GLY A 10 0.92 5.53 -11.68
N LEU A 11 1.94 5.62 -10.82
CA LEU A 11 1.91 5.03 -9.48
C LEU A 11 0.79 5.64 -8.61
N GLN A 12 0.64 6.97 -8.62
CA GLN A 12 -0.43 7.64 -7.86
C GLN A 12 -1.81 7.20 -8.31
N GLN A 13 -2.04 7.01 -9.62
CA GLN A 13 -3.30 6.45 -10.12
C GLN A 13 -3.54 5.03 -9.59
N LYS A 14 -2.52 4.16 -9.63
CA LYS A 14 -2.59 2.80 -9.09
C LYS A 14 -2.94 2.81 -7.59
N ILE A 15 -2.33 3.70 -6.81
CA ILE A 15 -2.60 3.88 -5.38
C ILE A 15 -4.04 4.35 -5.15
N ASN A 16 -4.49 5.37 -5.89
CA ASN A 16 -5.84 5.93 -5.77
C ASN A 16 -6.93 4.92 -6.17
N HIS A 17 -6.63 4.01 -7.09
CA HIS A 17 -7.47 2.87 -7.45
C HIS A 17 -7.44 1.72 -6.43
N GLY A 18 -6.76 1.87 -5.29
CA GLY A 18 -6.69 0.84 -4.25
C GLY A 18 -5.78 -0.35 -4.61
N SER A 19 -5.07 -0.31 -5.74
CA SER A 19 -4.18 -1.39 -6.22
C SER A 19 -2.84 -1.39 -5.49
N THR A 20 -2.89 -1.60 -4.18
CA THR A 20 -1.76 -1.43 -3.26
C THR A 20 -1.34 -2.75 -2.59
N PHE A 21 -2.03 -3.84 -2.89
CA PHE A 21 -1.57 -5.19 -2.57
C PHE A 21 -0.46 -5.59 -3.54
N ILE A 22 0.67 -6.05 -3.01
CA ILE A 22 1.87 -6.38 -3.80
C ILE A 22 2.38 -7.79 -3.49
N GLN A 23 3.20 -8.31 -4.41
CA GLN A 23 3.93 -9.56 -4.28
C GLN A 23 5.38 -9.36 -4.74
N ARG A 24 6.33 -9.76 -3.90
CA ARG A 24 7.78 -9.79 -4.20
C ARG A 24 8.29 -11.23 -4.29
N LYS A 25 9.60 -11.40 -4.47
CA LYS A 25 10.34 -12.67 -4.36
C LYS A 25 9.96 -13.41 -3.07
N TYR A 26 10.13 -14.73 -3.11
CA TYR A 26 9.84 -15.66 -2.00
C TYR A 26 8.43 -15.59 -1.40
N ASN A 27 7.46 -15.08 -2.19
CA ASN A 27 6.06 -14.94 -1.79
C ASN A 27 5.85 -14.01 -0.59
N GLU A 28 6.71 -13.00 -0.47
CA GLU A 28 6.44 -11.84 0.37
C GLU A 28 5.27 -11.06 -0.23
N ILE A 29 4.13 -11.14 0.43
CA ILE A 29 2.88 -10.53 -0.01
C ILE A 29 2.33 -9.64 1.08
N GLY A 30 1.74 -8.53 0.69
CA GLY A 30 1.16 -7.64 1.67
C GLY A 30 0.60 -6.37 1.09
N GLN A 31 0.01 -5.60 2.00
CA GLN A 31 -0.59 -4.32 1.70
C GLN A 31 0.47 -3.23 1.83
N ALA A 32 0.96 -2.73 0.69
CA ALA A 32 2.00 -1.71 0.67
C ALA A 32 1.50 -0.34 1.14
N LYS A 33 2.38 0.36 1.85
CA LYS A 33 2.24 1.75 2.29
C LYS A 33 3.15 2.64 1.43
N PHE A 34 2.69 3.87 1.24
CA PHE A 34 3.36 4.86 0.42
C PHE A 34 3.31 6.21 1.13
N ASN A 35 4.40 6.96 1.06
CA ASN A 35 4.52 8.31 1.59
C ASN A 35 5.27 9.17 0.58
N PHE A 36 4.70 10.32 0.26
CA PHE A 36 5.24 11.28 -0.70
C PHE A 36 5.29 12.65 -0.01
N PRO A 37 6.45 13.02 0.57
CA PRO A 37 6.68 14.33 1.14
C PRO A 37 6.48 15.47 0.13
N GLU A 38 6.36 16.68 0.67
CA GLU A 38 6.35 17.90 -0.13
C GLU A 38 7.70 18.10 -0.88
N PRO A 39 7.71 18.85 -1.99
CA PRO A 39 8.93 19.16 -2.72
C PRO A 39 10.06 19.75 -1.87
N VAL A 40 11.30 19.45 -2.27
CA VAL A 40 12.50 20.02 -1.67
C VAL A 40 12.53 21.53 -1.79
N THR A 41 13.05 22.20 -0.76
CA THR A 41 13.21 23.66 -0.79
C THR A 41 14.46 24.07 -1.58
N ALA A 42 14.42 25.26 -2.20
CA ALA A 42 15.60 25.82 -2.86
C ALA A 42 16.79 26.01 -1.91
N SER A 43 16.54 26.25 -0.62
CA SER A 43 17.58 26.32 0.41
C SER A 43 18.26 24.97 0.66
N SER A 44 17.50 23.87 0.70
CA SER A 44 18.05 22.52 0.89
C SER A 44 18.89 22.11 -0.32
N LEU A 45 18.45 22.42 -1.54
CA LEU A 45 19.25 22.21 -2.75
C LEU A 45 20.57 22.98 -2.72
N ALA A 46 20.53 24.26 -2.33
CA ALA A 46 21.73 25.08 -2.20
C ALA A 46 22.68 24.57 -1.10
N ALA A 47 22.13 24.04 0.00
CA ALA A 47 22.92 23.44 1.08
C ALA A 47 23.64 22.17 0.60
N PHE A 48 22.94 21.30 -0.14
CA PHE A 48 23.55 20.11 -0.74
C PHE A 48 24.68 20.47 -1.71
N GLU A 49 24.44 21.40 -2.64
CA GLU A 49 25.46 21.84 -3.59
C GLU A 49 26.67 22.48 -2.89
N ALA A 50 26.45 23.19 -1.78
CA ALA A 50 27.53 23.78 -0.99
C ALA A 50 28.35 22.72 -0.24
N GLU A 51 27.71 21.68 0.30
CA GLU A 51 28.37 20.61 1.05
C GLU A 51 29.26 19.75 0.17
N PHE A 52 28.71 19.26 -0.95
CA PHE A 52 29.43 18.33 -1.83
C PHE A 52 30.15 19.00 -3.00
N ASN A 53 29.97 20.31 -3.20
CA ASN A 53 30.53 21.07 -4.33
C ASN A 53 30.23 20.41 -5.70
N GLN A 54 29.07 19.75 -5.80
CA GLN A 54 28.63 19.04 -6.98
C GLN A 54 27.11 19.16 -7.12
N LYS A 55 26.65 19.21 -8.38
CA LYS A 55 25.22 19.23 -8.70
C LYS A 55 24.63 17.82 -8.64
N LEU A 56 23.35 17.75 -8.29
CA LEU A 56 22.57 16.53 -8.41
C LEU A 56 22.39 16.12 -9.89
N PRO A 57 22.33 14.80 -10.20
CA PRO A 57 21.85 14.31 -11.48
C PRO A 57 20.48 14.89 -11.81
N SER A 58 20.21 15.15 -13.10
CA SER A 58 19.03 15.91 -13.50
C SER A 58 17.72 15.17 -13.20
N GLU A 59 17.72 13.84 -13.35
CA GLU A 59 16.59 12.98 -13.02
C GLU A 59 16.32 12.94 -11.52
N TYR A 60 17.37 12.90 -10.70
CA TYR A 60 17.24 12.86 -9.24
C TYR A 60 16.82 14.23 -8.68
N GLN A 61 17.37 15.32 -9.20
CA GLN A 61 16.93 16.68 -8.87
C GLN A 61 15.45 16.88 -9.20
N THR A 62 15.02 16.45 -10.40
CA THR A 62 13.61 16.49 -10.79
C THR A 62 12.72 15.78 -9.78
N PHE A 63 13.14 14.59 -9.30
CA PHE A 63 12.39 13.85 -8.30
C PHE A 63 12.25 14.63 -7.00
N LEU A 64 13.36 15.21 -6.50
CA LEU A 64 13.35 16.01 -5.28
C LEU A 64 12.49 17.28 -5.39
N GLU A 65 12.46 17.90 -6.58
CA GLU A 65 11.57 19.02 -6.90
C GLU A 65 10.07 18.64 -6.93
N LEU A 66 9.75 17.34 -6.92
CA LEU A 66 8.38 16.83 -6.78
C LEU A 66 8.13 16.32 -5.35
N HIS A 67 9.08 15.60 -4.76
CA HIS A 67 8.99 14.99 -3.42
C HIS A 67 10.36 14.93 -2.76
N ASP A 68 10.50 15.50 -1.56
CA ASP A 68 11.74 15.45 -0.77
C ASP A 68 11.91 14.09 -0.08
N GLY A 69 12.30 13.08 -0.87
CA GLY A 69 12.30 11.68 -0.47
C GLY A 69 10.98 10.98 -0.76
N ALA A 70 10.87 9.71 -0.42
CA ALA A 70 9.63 8.92 -0.50
C ALA A 70 9.77 7.58 0.21
N ASP A 71 8.66 7.10 0.79
CA ASP A 71 8.55 5.71 1.21
C ASP A 71 7.69 4.97 0.19
N LEU A 72 8.24 3.97 -0.48
CA LEU A 72 7.61 3.25 -1.57
C LEU A 72 7.54 1.76 -1.25
N PHE A 73 6.35 1.19 -1.41
CA PHE A 73 6.12 -0.24 -1.24
C PHE A 73 6.43 -0.77 0.17
N ILE A 74 6.28 0.04 1.22
CA ILE A 74 6.61 -0.39 2.58
C ILE A 74 5.61 -1.42 3.08
N LEU A 75 6.08 -2.61 3.47
CA LEU A 75 5.26 -3.66 4.07
C LEU A 75 5.16 -3.49 5.60
N ASP A 76 4.46 -4.40 6.28
CA ASP A 76 4.23 -4.31 7.73
C ASP A 76 5.49 -4.60 8.58
N ASP A 77 6.50 -5.23 7.99
CA ASP A 77 7.84 -5.41 8.57
C ASP A 77 8.71 -4.15 8.50
N GLY A 78 8.25 -3.10 7.80
CA GLY A 78 9.00 -1.87 7.59
C GLY A 78 9.97 -1.93 6.40
N LEU A 79 10.03 -3.04 5.66
CA LEU A 79 10.92 -3.20 4.52
C LEU A 79 10.27 -2.69 3.22
N GLY A 80 11.09 -2.11 2.35
CA GLY A 80 10.70 -1.64 1.03
C GLY A 80 11.74 -0.69 0.44
N LEU A 81 11.29 0.22 -0.40
CA LEU A 81 12.15 1.24 -1.01
C LEU A 81 11.95 2.56 -0.26
N VAL A 82 12.99 3.00 0.44
CA VAL A 82 13.04 4.29 1.12
C VAL A 82 13.99 5.19 0.35
N LEU A 83 13.51 6.32 -0.13
CA LEU A 83 14.31 7.39 -0.70
C LEU A 83 14.40 8.50 0.34
N TYR A 84 15.62 8.83 0.75
CA TYR A 84 15.85 9.82 1.78
C TYR A 84 15.48 11.23 1.33
N SER A 85 15.07 12.06 2.29
CA SER A 85 15.04 13.51 2.09
C SER A 85 16.45 14.04 1.86
N LEU A 86 16.59 15.19 1.21
CA LEU A 86 17.89 15.73 0.84
C LEU A 86 18.79 16.00 2.06
N ASP A 87 18.20 16.47 3.16
CA ASP A 87 18.92 16.67 4.42
C ASP A 87 19.44 15.33 4.98
N LYS A 88 18.65 14.26 4.86
CA LYS A 88 19.05 12.92 5.29
C LYS A 88 20.12 12.32 4.38
N VAL A 89 20.10 12.63 3.08
CA VAL A 89 21.20 12.26 2.16
C VAL A 89 22.52 12.88 2.62
N ILE A 90 22.52 14.16 3.00
CA ILE A 90 23.71 14.83 3.51
C ILE A 90 24.20 14.14 4.79
N GLU A 91 23.32 14.00 5.78
CA GLU A 91 23.63 13.37 7.07
C GLU A 91 24.17 11.95 6.88
N SER A 92 23.42 11.07 6.21
CA SER A 92 23.80 9.67 6.04
C SER A 92 25.04 9.47 5.18
N THR A 93 25.30 10.36 4.22
CA THR A 93 26.55 10.29 3.45
C THR A 93 27.75 10.67 4.31
N ILE A 94 27.64 11.72 5.13
CA ILE A 94 28.72 12.12 6.05
C ILE A 94 28.96 11.03 7.09
N GLU A 95 27.90 10.54 7.74
CA GLU A 95 27.99 9.44 8.72
C GLU A 95 28.62 8.20 8.10
N ALA A 96 28.23 7.82 6.87
CA ALA A 96 28.80 6.66 6.20
C ALA A 96 30.30 6.83 5.90
N LYS A 97 30.79 8.04 5.64
CA LYS A 97 32.23 8.32 5.51
C LYS A 97 32.94 8.24 6.86
N GLU A 98 32.37 8.86 7.89
CA GLU A 98 32.95 8.90 9.24
C GLU A 98 33.05 7.50 9.88
N ASP A 99 32.05 6.65 9.64
CA ASP A 99 31.99 5.28 10.15
C ASP A 99 32.79 4.28 9.28
N GLY A 100 33.40 4.74 8.18
CA GLY A 100 34.17 3.90 7.26
C GLY A 100 33.32 2.93 6.44
N LEU A 101 32.01 3.18 6.32
CA LEU A 101 31.11 2.44 5.42
C LEU A 101 31.33 2.83 3.97
N ILE A 102 31.70 4.09 3.73
CA ILE A 102 32.30 4.59 2.48
C ILE A 102 33.80 4.69 2.74
N ASP A 103 34.57 3.83 2.09
CA ASP A 103 36.03 3.83 2.21
C ASP A 103 36.62 5.13 1.63
N GLU A 104 37.67 5.68 2.26
CA GLU A 104 38.35 6.90 1.80
C GLU A 104 38.87 6.76 0.36
N ASP A 105 39.33 5.57 -0.03
CA ASP A 105 39.80 5.28 -1.39
C ASP A 105 38.65 5.14 -2.40
N PHE A 106 37.41 4.98 -1.92
CA PHE A 106 36.18 4.79 -2.69
C PHE A 106 35.10 5.84 -2.34
N ASP A 107 35.50 7.07 -2.05
CA ASP A 107 34.62 8.19 -1.69
C ASP A 107 33.93 8.84 -2.91
N TYR A 108 33.29 8.02 -3.73
CA TYR A 108 32.55 8.46 -4.91
C TYR A 108 31.06 8.18 -4.79
N PHE A 109 30.52 8.07 -3.58
CA PHE A 109 29.12 7.68 -3.36
C PHE A 109 28.35 8.67 -2.48
N TRP A 110 27.09 8.88 -2.83
CA TRP A 110 26.08 9.46 -1.95
C TRP A 110 25.09 8.37 -1.53
N VAL A 111 24.75 8.34 -0.25
CA VAL A 111 23.70 7.46 0.30
C VAL A 111 22.36 8.15 0.12
N ILE A 112 21.55 7.68 -0.83
CA ILE A 112 20.29 8.34 -1.21
C ILE A 112 19.04 7.64 -0.68
N GLY A 113 19.21 6.51 -0.01
CA GLY A 113 18.10 5.73 0.49
C GLY A 113 18.50 4.30 0.84
N GLU A 114 17.48 3.48 1.03
CA GLU A 114 17.60 2.07 1.36
C GLU A 114 16.61 1.25 0.53
N VAL A 115 17.00 0.03 0.18
CA VAL A 115 16.10 -0.99 -0.34
C VAL A 115 16.32 -2.25 0.47
N ASN A 116 15.29 -2.63 1.22
CA ASN A 116 15.31 -3.78 2.14
C ASN A 116 16.51 -3.71 3.12
N GLU A 117 17.54 -4.54 2.91
CA GLU A 117 18.68 -4.70 3.82
C GLU A 117 19.96 -3.98 3.32
N GLY A 118 19.82 -3.08 2.34
CA GLY A 118 20.97 -2.42 1.73
C GLY A 118 20.75 -0.95 1.39
N TYR A 119 21.87 -0.23 1.31
CA TYR A 119 21.93 1.17 0.94
C TYR A 119 21.82 1.34 -0.58
N LEU A 120 21.03 2.32 -0.97
CA LEU A 120 20.93 2.81 -2.34
C LEU A 120 21.89 3.97 -2.53
N LEU A 121 22.73 3.88 -3.57
CA LEU A 121 23.85 4.79 -3.77
C LEU A 121 23.80 5.46 -5.14
N ILE A 122 24.24 6.72 -5.20
CA ILE A 122 24.61 7.41 -6.44
C ILE A 122 26.13 7.50 -6.52
N HIS A 123 26.71 7.00 -7.61
CA HIS A 123 28.13 7.18 -7.88
C HIS A 123 28.39 8.57 -8.48
N THR A 124 29.02 9.46 -7.72
CA THR A 124 29.20 10.90 -7.99
C THR A 124 29.97 11.17 -9.27
N GLU A 125 31.02 10.39 -9.57
CA GLU A 125 31.80 10.56 -10.80
C GLU A 125 31.03 10.11 -12.06
N HIS A 126 30.28 9.01 -11.99
CA HIS A 126 29.45 8.53 -13.11
C HIS A 126 28.24 9.44 -13.35
N ALA A 127 27.69 10.02 -12.27
CA ALA A 127 26.59 10.96 -12.26
C ALA A 127 26.87 12.31 -12.95
N LYS A 128 28.11 12.57 -13.43
CA LYS A 128 28.45 13.79 -14.17
C LYS A 128 27.76 13.89 -15.53
N THR A 129 27.32 12.75 -16.08
CA THR A 129 26.60 12.68 -17.36
C THR A 129 25.44 11.70 -17.24
N GLU A 130 24.34 11.96 -17.94
CA GLU A 130 23.22 11.03 -18.03
C GLU A 130 23.51 9.82 -18.95
N ASP A 131 24.64 9.81 -19.67
CA ASP A 131 25.02 8.72 -20.57
C ASP A 131 25.65 7.51 -19.86
N THR A 132 25.96 7.66 -18.55
CA THR A 132 26.66 6.64 -17.77
C THR A 132 25.79 6.18 -16.60
N PRO A 133 25.42 4.88 -16.52
CA PRO A 133 24.74 4.32 -15.37
C PRO A 133 25.45 4.61 -14.05
N TYR A 134 24.77 5.27 -13.12
CA TYR A 134 25.35 5.75 -11.87
C TYR A 134 24.67 5.24 -10.60
N MET A 135 23.63 4.40 -10.70
CA MET A 135 22.96 3.80 -9.54
C MET A 135 23.68 2.53 -9.08
N TYR A 136 23.94 2.44 -7.78
CA TYR A 136 24.60 1.33 -7.11
C TYR A 136 23.83 0.93 -5.86
N TRP A 137 24.09 -0.29 -5.38
CA TRP A 137 23.51 -0.80 -4.15
C TRP A 137 24.53 -1.63 -3.38
N LYS A 138 24.44 -1.62 -2.05
CA LYS A 138 25.25 -2.51 -1.21
C LYS A 138 24.49 -2.95 0.02
N TYR A 139 24.81 -4.12 0.56
CA TYR A 139 24.33 -4.53 1.88
C TYR A 139 24.81 -3.56 2.99
N HIS A 140 24.01 -3.39 4.04
CA HIS A 140 24.38 -2.54 5.18
C HIS A 140 25.70 -2.97 5.85
N GLU A 141 25.99 -4.27 5.85
CA GLU A 141 27.21 -4.84 6.45
C GLU A 141 28.45 -4.76 5.54
N GLY A 142 28.27 -4.39 4.26
CA GLY A 142 29.34 -4.35 3.26
C GLY A 142 30.06 -3.01 3.18
N THR A 143 31.27 -3.02 2.60
CA THR A 143 32.01 -1.79 2.26
C THR A 143 31.59 -1.27 0.88
N THR A 144 31.98 -0.04 0.52
CA THR A 144 31.72 0.49 -0.83
C THR A 144 32.55 -0.13 -1.95
N GLU A 145 33.62 -0.86 -1.62
CA GLU A 145 34.40 -1.63 -2.60
C GLU A 145 33.53 -2.70 -3.28
N ASP A 146 32.62 -3.30 -2.50
CA ASP A 146 31.69 -4.35 -2.95
C ASP A 146 30.33 -3.79 -3.42
N ALA A 147 30.24 -2.49 -3.73
CA ALA A 147 29.00 -1.90 -4.21
C ALA A 147 28.62 -2.45 -5.60
N ASP A 148 27.46 -3.08 -5.67
CA ASP A 148 26.94 -3.70 -6.87
C ASP A 148 26.32 -2.64 -7.81
N PRO A 149 26.71 -2.61 -9.09
CA PRO A 149 26.08 -1.74 -10.06
C PRO A 149 24.65 -2.24 -10.34
N ILE A 150 23.66 -1.40 -10.06
CA ILE A 150 22.28 -1.61 -10.54
C ILE A 150 22.26 -1.53 -12.08
N GLY A 151 23.16 -0.73 -12.65
CA GLY A 151 23.35 -0.61 -14.10
C GLY A 151 22.29 0.27 -14.77
N GLN A 152 21.71 1.23 -14.03
CA GLN A 152 20.73 2.20 -14.52
C GLN A 152 21.02 3.61 -13.97
N ASN A 153 20.39 4.63 -14.56
CA ASN A 153 20.25 5.96 -13.95
C ASN A 153 19.00 6.00 -13.04
N PHE A 154 18.83 7.09 -12.29
CA PHE A 154 17.77 7.21 -11.30
C PHE A 154 16.36 7.05 -11.88
N GLY A 155 16.06 7.64 -13.03
CA GLY A 155 14.73 7.58 -13.64
C GLY A 155 14.34 6.17 -14.06
N THR A 156 15.28 5.44 -14.69
CA THR A 156 15.05 4.04 -15.07
C THR A 156 14.99 3.13 -13.86
N PHE A 157 15.85 3.35 -12.85
CA PHE A 157 15.78 2.67 -11.57
C PHE A 157 14.39 2.84 -10.93
N LEU A 158 13.88 4.06 -10.82
CA LEU A 158 12.59 4.35 -10.21
C LEU A 158 11.44 3.66 -10.94
N GLU A 159 11.43 3.72 -12.28
CA GLU A 159 10.42 3.06 -13.10
C GLU A 159 10.43 1.54 -12.89
N TYR A 160 11.60 0.91 -12.91
CA TYR A 160 11.72 -0.54 -12.73
C TYR A 160 11.42 -0.96 -11.30
N SER A 161 11.82 -0.19 -10.29
CA SER A 161 11.43 -0.41 -8.90
C SER A 161 9.90 -0.37 -8.74
N ILE A 162 9.20 0.52 -9.44
CA ILE A 162 7.73 0.59 -9.42
C ILE A 162 7.08 -0.62 -10.09
N ILE A 163 7.62 -1.05 -11.23
CA ILE A 163 7.15 -2.25 -11.95
C ILE A 163 7.36 -3.50 -11.09
N ALA A 164 8.53 -3.61 -10.44
CA ALA A 164 8.91 -4.69 -9.54
C ALA A 164 8.31 -4.58 -8.14
N GLN A 165 7.46 -3.57 -7.87
CA GLN A 165 6.77 -3.40 -6.59
C GLN A 165 7.73 -3.26 -5.39
N GLY A 166 8.85 -2.58 -5.61
CA GLY A 166 9.91 -2.35 -4.62
C GLY A 166 10.82 -3.54 -4.38
N ASP A 167 10.73 -4.60 -5.19
CA ASP A 167 11.68 -5.71 -5.16
C ASP A 167 13.02 -5.34 -5.83
N VAL A 168 14.06 -6.08 -5.50
CA VAL A 168 15.46 -5.90 -5.92
C VAL A 168 15.63 -6.36 -7.37
N PHE A 169 15.01 -5.64 -8.30
CA PHE A 169 14.82 -6.08 -9.70
C PHE A 169 16.13 -6.34 -10.45
N TRP A 170 17.23 -5.70 -10.04
CA TRP A 170 18.54 -5.88 -10.67
C TRP A 170 19.11 -7.29 -10.42
N GLU A 171 18.64 -7.99 -9.38
CA GLU A 171 18.94 -9.40 -9.12
C GLU A 171 18.02 -10.35 -9.90
N PHE A 172 17.13 -9.87 -10.76
CA PHE A 172 16.31 -10.76 -11.59
C PHE A 172 17.11 -11.36 -12.75
N LYS A 173 18.42 -11.14 -12.77
CA LYS A 173 19.38 -11.75 -13.67
C LYS A 173 19.63 -13.20 -13.24
N ASP A 174 18.68 -14.06 -13.56
CA ASP A 174 18.86 -15.44 -13.98
C ASP A 174 17.50 -16.14 -13.98
N PHE A 175 16.76 -16.00 -15.09
CA PHE A 175 15.83 -17.06 -15.49
C PHE A 175 16.60 -18.23 -16.13
N SER A 176 17.89 -18.39 -15.81
CA SER A 176 18.56 -19.65 -16.05
C SER A 176 17.85 -20.66 -15.14
N ILE A 177 17.28 -21.70 -15.74
CA ILE A 177 16.83 -22.85 -14.96
C ILE A 177 18.13 -23.46 -14.45
N GLU A 178 18.57 -23.07 -13.26
CA GLU A 178 19.65 -23.76 -12.57
C GLU A 178 19.28 -25.24 -12.55
N LYS A 179 20.04 -26.04 -13.31
CA LYS A 179 20.05 -27.49 -13.14
C LYS A 179 21.02 -27.80 -12.01
N ASP A 180 20.79 -27.24 -10.84
CA ASP A 180 21.70 -27.44 -9.74
C ASP A 180 21.39 -28.76 -9.04
N ASN A 181 22.41 -29.63 -9.12
CA ASN A 181 22.50 -30.90 -8.44
C ASN A 181 22.59 -30.64 -6.93
N TYR A 182 21.45 -30.50 -6.26
CA TYR A 182 21.43 -30.53 -4.81
C TYR A 182 21.80 -31.93 -4.32
N PHE A 183 22.98 -32.05 -3.71
CA PHE A 183 23.17 -33.05 -2.67
C PHE A 183 22.29 -32.64 -1.50
N VAL A 184 21.22 -33.40 -1.28
CA VAL A 184 20.37 -33.26 -0.09
C VAL A 184 21.16 -33.86 1.07
N ASP A 185 21.68 -33.02 1.97
CA ASP A 185 22.07 -33.50 3.30
C ASP A 185 20.77 -33.92 4.03
N GLU A 186 20.65 -35.22 4.31
CA GLU A 186 19.44 -35.87 4.84
C GLU A 186 19.00 -35.39 6.24
N ASP A 187 19.74 -34.47 6.87
CA ASP A 187 19.56 -34.07 8.28
C ASP A 187 19.21 -32.58 8.49
N SER A 188 18.56 -31.93 7.53
CA SER A 188 17.93 -30.63 7.80
C SER A 188 16.67 -30.82 8.66
N PRO A 189 16.54 -30.16 9.83
CA PRO A 189 15.32 -30.25 10.63
C PRO A 189 14.15 -29.72 9.80
N LYS A 190 13.14 -30.55 9.59
CA LYS A 190 11.89 -30.15 8.94
C LYS A 190 11.27 -29.03 9.76
N GLU A 191 11.38 -27.79 9.30
CA GLU A 191 10.50 -26.74 9.77
C GLU A 191 9.07 -27.14 9.44
N ASP A 192 8.24 -27.31 10.46
CA ASP A 192 6.80 -27.43 10.30
C ASP A 192 6.25 -26.09 9.83
N VAL A 193 6.44 -25.78 8.54
CA VAL A 193 5.82 -24.65 7.88
C VAL A 193 4.32 -24.88 7.92
N LYS A 194 3.61 -24.12 8.77
CA LYS A 194 2.15 -24.13 8.79
C LYS A 194 1.66 -23.89 7.37
N PRO A 195 0.76 -24.73 6.82
CA PRO A 195 0.23 -24.52 5.49
C PRO A 195 -0.43 -23.14 5.43
N LEU A 196 -0.03 -22.35 4.42
CA LEU A 196 -0.58 -21.04 4.14
C LEU A 196 -2.12 -21.10 4.09
N LEU A 197 -2.77 -20.18 4.80
CA LEU A 197 -4.20 -19.97 4.63
C LEU A 197 -4.41 -19.40 3.21
N PRO A 198 -5.23 -20.04 2.36
CA PRO A 198 -5.43 -19.58 1.00
C PRO A 198 -6.10 -18.21 1.01
N ILE A 199 -5.51 -17.24 0.31
CA ILE A 199 -6.15 -15.95 0.05
C ILE A 199 -7.38 -16.19 -0.81
N LYS A 200 -8.53 -15.71 -0.35
CA LYS A 200 -9.80 -15.83 -1.05
C LYS A 200 -10.12 -14.51 -1.74
N PHE A 201 -9.94 -14.50 -3.05
CA PHE A 201 -10.44 -13.41 -3.89
C PHE A 201 -11.95 -13.53 -4.06
N VAL A 202 -12.65 -12.45 -3.75
CA VAL A 202 -14.11 -12.35 -3.85
C VAL A 202 -14.44 -11.21 -4.82
N ASP A 203 -14.98 -11.56 -5.99
CA ASP A 203 -15.31 -10.58 -7.04
C ASP A 203 -16.25 -9.47 -6.50
N SER A 204 -17.23 -9.82 -5.68
CA SER A 204 -18.15 -8.86 -5.06
C SER A 204 -18.67 -9.30 -3.71
N VAL A 205 -18.81 -8.33 -2.82
CA VAL A 205 -19.58 -8.44 -1.58
C VAL A 205 -20.77 -7.50 -1.63
N ARG A 206 -21.93 -7.99 -1.20
CA ARG A 206 -23.15 -7.20 -1.02
C ARG A 206 -23.47 -7.16 0.46
N VAL A 207 -23.57 -5.96 1.01
CA VAL A 207 -24.02 -5.70 2.38
C VAL A 207 -25.43 -5.13 2.29
N GLU A 208 -26.37 -5.77 2.95
CA GLU A 208 -27.74 -5.30 3.08
C GLU A 208 -27.97 -4.92 4.54
N ILE A 209 -28.29 -3.65 4.79
CA ILE A 209 -28.63 -3.09 6.08
C ILE A 209 -30.13 -2.79 6.06
N GLU A 210 -30.89 -3.57 6.81
CA GLU A 210 -32.31 -3.35 7.03
C GLU A 210 -32.48 -2.61 8.37
N TYR A 211 -33.11 -1.44 8.28
CA TYR A 211 -33.42 -0.59 9.42
C TYR A 211 -34.56 -1.19 10.23
N PRO A 212 -34.57 -0.94 11.55
CA PRO A 212 -35.61 -1.47 12.42
C PRO A 212 -36.98 -0.89 12.09
N ILE A 213 -37.99 -1.49 12.69
CA ILE A 213 -39.40 -1.17 12.47
C ILE A 213 -39.78 0.19 13.10
N SER A 214 -39.05 0.67 14.11
CA SER A 214 -39.35 1.94 14.79
C SER A 214 -38.13 2.87 14.85
N LYS A 215 -38.39 4.18 14.88
CA LYS A 215 -37.41 5.27 14.69
C LYS A 215 -36.94 5.91 16.00
N THR A 216 -37.59 5.62 17.12
CA THR A 216 -37.53 6.47 18.33
C THR A 216 -37.10 5.77 19.62
N ASP A 217 -36.90 4.45 19.61
CA ASP A 217 -36.48 3.67 20.80
C ASP A 217 -34.98 3.34 20.74
N SER A 218 -34.35 3.29 21.91
CA SER A 218 -32.90 3.16 22.07
C SER A 218 -32.37 1.73 21.96
N ASP A 219 -33.27 0.75 21.87
CA ASP A 219 -32.96 -0.69 21.93
C ASP A 219 -33.13 -1.41 20.58
N TYR A 220 -33.31 -0.70 19.47
CA TYR A 220 -33.49 -1.34 18.16
C TYR A 220 -32.21 -1.91 17.56
N GLU A 221 -32.33 -3.13 17.01
CA GLU A 221 -31.24 -3.84 16.35
C GLU A 221 -31.41 -3.80 14.82
N TYR A 222 -30.36 -3.38 14.13
CA TYR A 222 -30.30 -3.40 12.67
C TYR A 222 -30.15 -4.84 12.19
N THR A 223 -30.78 -5.23 11.09
CA THR A 223 -30.41 -6.50 10.47
C THR A 223 -29.35 -6.26 9.39
N VAL A 224 -28.20 -6.90 9.54
CA VAL A 224 -27.15 -6.90 8.51
C VAL A 224 -27.06 -8.27 7.88
N SER A 225 -27.16 -8.31 6.56
CA SER A 225 -26.87 -9.49 5.75
C SER A 225 -25.68 -9.21 4.83
N ILE A 226 -24.63 -10.01 4.94
CA ILE A 226 -23.43 -9.94 4.10
C ILE A 226 -23.46 -11.11 3.15
N TYR A 227 -23.32 -10.84 1.85
CA TYR A 227 -23.27 -11.84 0.79
C TYR A 227 -21.95 -11.71 0.05
N GLU A 228 -21.35 -12.82 -0.36
CA GLU A 228 -20.09 -12.85 -1.11
C GLU A 228 -20.23 -13.68 -2.39
N GLY A 229 -19.44 -13.37 -3.41
CA GLY A 229 -19.29 -14.21 -4.59
C GLY A 229 -19.08 -13.40 -5.84
N LYS A 230 -19.71 -13.82 -6.93
CA LYS A 230 -19.70 -13.06 -8.19
C LYS A 230 -20.82 -12.03 -8.17
N SER A 231 -20.57 -10.86 -8.74
CA SER A 231 -21.58 -9.82 -8.89
C SER A 231 -22.88 -10.38 -9.51
N GLY A 232 -24.01 -10.18 -8.83
CA GLY A 232 -25.33 -10.71 -9.20
C GLY A 232 -25.56 -12.20 -8.91
N LYS A 233 -24.60 -12.90 -8.31
CA LYS A 233 -24.67 -14.31 -7.89
C LYS A 233 -24.07 -14.50 -6.49
N GLU A 234 -24.12 -13.48 -5.65
CA GLU A 234 -23.61 -13.51 -4.29
C GLU A 234 -24.43 -14.46 -3.41
N ARG A 235 -23.76 -15.19 -2.52
CA ARG A 235 -24.37 -16.10 -1.56
C ARG A 235 -24.26 -15.52 -0.16
N LEU A 236 -25.29 -15.75 0.65
CA LEU A 236 -25.32 -15.28 2.03
C LEU A 236 -24.14 -15.89 2.79
N MET A 237 -23.25 -15.02 3.27
CA MET A 237 -22.10 -15.38 4.10
C MET A 237 -22.51 -15.36 5.57
N SER A 238 -23.09 -14.25 6.01
CA SER A 238 -23.50 -14.06 7.39
C SER A 238 -24.70 -13.14 7.48
N ARG A 239 -25.51 -13.39 8.50
CA ARG A 239 -26.61 -12.51 8.91
C ARG A 239 -26.50 -12.32 10.41
N HIS A 240 -26.60 -11.09 10.86
CA HIS A 240 -26.59 -10.78 12.28
C HIS A 240 -27.41 -9.51 12.55
N GLU A 241 -27.82 -9.40 13.80
CA GLU A 241 -28.43 -8.20 14.36
C GLU A 241 -27.29 -7.31 14.89
N GLY A 242 -27.30 -6.04 14.49
CA GLY A 242 -26.34 -5.02 14.88
C GLY A 242 -26.91 -4.11 15.97
N GLY A 243 -26.05 -3.61 16.87
CA GLY A 243 -26.49 -2.84 18.04
C GLY A 243 -27.10 -1.47 17.72
N SER A 244 -27.57 -0.78 18.77
CA SER A 244 -28.39 0.44 18.69
C SER A 244 -27.75 1.71 18.09
N ARG A 245 -26.53 1.65 17.54
CA ARG A 245 -25.85 2.81 16.95
C ARG A 245 -25.26 2.48 15.59
N PHE A 246 -25.58 3.31 14.59
CA PHE A 246 -25.11 3.13 13.21
C PHE A 246 -23.58 3.14 13.09
N ASN A 247 -22.87 3.95 13.88
CA ASN A 247 -21.40 3.92 13.84
C ASN A 247 -20.82 2.56 14.26
N LYS A 248 -21.42 1.93 15.29
CA LYS A 248 -21.01 0.61 15.76
C LYS A 248 -21.35 -0.46 14.73
N LEU A 249 -22.52 -0.36 14.10
CA LEU A 249 -22.91 -1.21 12.98
C LEU A 249 -21.87 -1.20 11.86
N ILE A 250 -21.44 0.00 11.45
CA ILE A 250 -20.46 0.16 10.37
C ILE A 250 -19.07 -0.36 10.78
N GLU A 251 -18.68 -0.17 12.04
CA GLU A 251 -17.46 -0.77 12.60
C GLU A 251 -17.51 -2.30 12.57
N ASP A 252 -18.64 -2.90 12.98
CA ASP A 252 -18.83 -4.35 12.95
C ASP A 252 -18.78 -4.91 11.53
N VAL A 253 -19.41 -4.23 10.56
CA VAL A 253 -19.32 -4.59 9.13
C VAL A 253 -17.88 -4.49 8.65
N ARG A 254 -17.18 -3.40 8.98
CA ARG A 254 -15.78 -3.20 8.62
C ARG A 254 -14.90 -4.33 9.17
N ASN A 255 -15.03 -4.64 10.45
CA ASN A 255 -14.25 -5.69 11.12
C ASN A 255 -14.50 -7.08 10.49
N ARG A 256 -15.73 -7.35 10.05
CA ARG A 256 -16.05 -8.59 9.34
C ARG A 256 -15.44 -8.64 7.95
N LEU A 257 -15.38 -7.50 7.26
CA LEU A 257 -14.77 -7.41 5.93
C LEU A 257 -13.25 -7.25 5.97
N SER A 258 -12.67 -6.87 7.13
CA SER A 258 -11.23 -6.67 7.30
C SER A 258 -10.44 -7.94 7.59
N ASP A 259 -11.10 -9.10 7.65
CA ASP A 259 -10.40 -10.36 7.87
C ASP A 259 -9.36 -10.57 6.76
N ARG A 260 -8.11 -10.81 7.18
CA ARG A 260 -6.88 -10.78 6.36
C ARG A 260 -6.91 -11.75 5.18
N GLN A 261 -7.90 -12.63 5.10
CA GLN A 261 -8.07 -13.63 4.05
C GLN A 261 -8.90 -13.15 2.84
N PHE A 262 -9.57 -12.00 2.92
CA PHE A 262 -10.52 -11.57 1.90
C PHE A 262 -10.07 -10.30 1.16
N HIS A 263 -10.03 -10.39 -0.17
CA HIS A 263 -9.88 -9.25 -1.06
C HIS A 263 -11.13 -9.11 -1.92
N TYR A 264 -11.79 -7.95 -1.81
CA TYR A 264 -13.02 -7.64 -2.55
C TYR A 264 -12.71 -6.68 -3.69
N SER A 265 -13.17 -6.99 -4.90
CA SER A 265 -13.10 -6.03 -6.03
C SER A 265 -14.23 -5.01 -5.97
N LEU A 266 -15.43 -5.42 -5.53
CA LEU A 266 -16.60 -4.54 -5.47
C LEU A 266 -17.38 -4.74 -4.18
N ILE A 267 -17.63 -3.67 -3.45
CA ILE A 267 -18.51 -3.66 -2.27
C ILE A 267 -19.77 -2.88 -2.62
N ASN A 268 -20.92 -3.55 -2.58
CA ASN A 268 -22.22 -2.91 -2.74
C ASN A 268 -22.93 -2.86 -1.38
N VAL A 269 -23.32 -1.68 -0.93
CA VAL A 269 -24.06 -1.48 0.32
C VAL A 269 -25.46 -1.01 -0.02
N PHE A 270 -26.47 -1.76 0.42
CA PHE A 270 -27.87 -1.41 0.30
C PHE A 270 -28.44 -1.14 1.68
N GLN A 271 -29.11 -0.01 1.81
CA GLN A 271 -29.81 0.41 3.02
C GLN A 271 -31.30 0.46 2.71
N THR A 272 -32.13 -0.16 3.53
CA THR A 272 -33.59 -0.19 3.34
C THR A 272 -34.34 -0.02 4.65
N GLU A 273 -35.41 0.77 4.63
CA GLU A 273 -36.40 0.74 5.71
C GLU A 273 -37.17 -0.59 5.71
N SER A 274 -37.58 -1.02 6.90
CA SER A 274 -38.52 -2.12 7.03
C SER A 274 -39.83 -1.82 6.28
N ARG A 275 -40.43 -2.89 5.75
CA ARG A 275 -41.76 -2.85 5.13
C ARG A 275 -42.89 -2.64 6.15
N PHE A 276 -42.56 -2.69 7.44
CA PHE A 276 -43.51 -2.50 8.53
C PHE A 276 -42.97 -1.44 9.48
N TRP A 277 -43.86 -0.62 10.05
CA TRP A 277 -43.57 0.30 11.14
C TRP A 277 -44.41 -0.02 12.36
N GLU A 278 -43.91 0.34 13.55
CA GLU A 278 -44.74 0.30 14.75
C GLU A 278 -45.80 1.38 14.68
N ASN A 279 -46.98 1.03 15.16
CA ASN A 279 -48.09 1.96 15.23
C ASN A 279 -47.97 2.83 16.50
N GLU A 280 -47.48 4.07 16.35
CA GLU A 280 -47.28 5.01 17.46
C GLU A 280 -48.59 5.50 18.12
N GLU A 281 -49.77 5.24 17.53
CA GLU A 281 -51.07 5.74 18.02
C GLU A 281 -51.89 4.72 18.84
N GLU A 282 -51.31 3.57 19.23
CA GLU A 282 -51.81 2.56 20.20
C GLU A 282 -53.35 2.29 20.21
N THR A 283 -54.00 2.27 19.06
CA THR A 283 -55.46 1.99 18.97
C THR A 283 -55.83 1.03 17.81
N GLY A 284 -54.93 0.11 17.46
CA GLY A 284 -55.13 -0.89 16.40
C GLY A 284 -53.96 -1.89 16.29
N ASP A 285 -53.82 -2.55 15.13
CA ASP A 285 -52.71 -3.47 14.85
C ASP A 285 -51.35 -2.83 15.20
N SER A 286 -50.50 -3.60 15.88
CA SER A 286 -49.20 -3.12 16.40
C SER A 286 -48.21 -2.73 15.31
N LEU A 287 -48.46 -3.13 14.05
CA LEU A 287 -47.61 -2.85 12.90
C LEU A 287 -48.45 -2.32 11.73
N ILE A 288 -47.98 -1.27 11.06
CA ILE A 288 -48.55 -0.72 9.83
C ILE A 288 -47.60 -0.95 8.65
N ILE A 289 -48.14 -1.05 7.43
CA ILE A 289 -47.34 -1.24 6.22
C ILE A 289 -46.68 0.07 5.82
N ASN A 290 -45.37 0.04 5.63
CA ASN A 290 -44.62 1.10 4.97
C ASN A 290 -44.81 0.97 3.45
N GLU A 291 -45.75 1.75 2.91
CA GLU A 291 -46.11 1.76 1.48
C GLU A 291 -44.99 2.32 0.57
N SER A 292 -43.97 2.96 1.14
CA SER A 292 -42.87 3.57 0.36
C SER A 292 -41.55 3.54 1.14
N PRO A 293 -40.98 2.35 1.38
CA PRO A 293 -39.76 2.22 2.17
C PRO A 293 -38.59 2.92 1.48
N GLN A 294 -37.88 3.74 2.24
CA GLN A 294 -36.66 4.36 1.74
C GLN A 294 -35.63 3.29 1.39
N LYS A 295 -34.93 3.49 0.26
CA LYS A 295 -33.84 2.62 -0.18
C LYS A 295 -32.69 3.44 -0.74
N GLN A 296 -31.48 3.11 -0.33
CA GLN A 296 -30.24 3.68 -0.86
C GLN A 296 -29.26 2.57 -1.23
N GLY A 297 -28.53 2.75 -2.33
CA GLY A 297 -27.44 1.88 -2.75
C GLY A 297 -26.16 2.69 -2.93
N LEU A 298 -25.05 2.16 -2.44
CA LEU A 298 -23.71 2.73 -2.57
C LEU A 298 -22.76 1.63 -3.06
N SER A 299 -21.84 1.97 -3.95
CA SER A 299 -20.87 1.04 -4.50
C SER A 299 -19.46 1.57 -4.29
N TYR A 300 -18.55 0.68 -3.90
CA TYR A 300 -17.17 0.98 -3.61
C TYR A 300 -16.25 0.03 -4.35
N ASP A 301 -15.20 0.58 -4.96
CA ASP A 301 -14.18 -0.18 -5.68
C ASP A 301 -13.15 -0.74 -4.67
N GLY A 302 -13.56 -1.82 -4.01
CA GLY A 302 -12.77 -2.55 -3.02
C GLY A 302 -12.88 -2.07 -1.57
N TYR A 303 -12.23 -2.82 -0.67
CA TYR A 303 -12.38 -2.65 0.79
C TYR A 303 -11.87 -1.31 1.31
N ARG A 304 -10.73 -0.82 0.80
CA ARG A 304 -10.14 0.44 1.29
C ARG A 304 -11.02 1.65 0.95
N ALA A 305 -11.58 1.69 -0.26
CA ALA A 305 -12.53 2.73 -0.66
C ALA A 305 -13.77 2.76 0.25
N PHE A 306 -14.29 1.59 0.62
CA PHE A 306 -15.38 1.49 1.60
C PHE A 306 -14.95 1.99 2.99
N ALA A 307 -13.76 1.61 3.47
CA ALA A 307 -13.27 2.01 4.78
C ALA A 307 -13.10 3.54 4.90
N ASP A 308 -12.61 4.19 3.86
CA ASP A 308 -12.36 5.64 3.84
C ASP A 308 -13.66 6.45 3.58
N GLN A 309 -14.66 5.85 2.91
CA GLN A 309 -15.90 6.52 2.50
C GLN A 309 -17.14 5.80 3.05
N LEU A 310 -17.25 5.74 4.38
CA LEU A 310 -18.37 5.06 5.02
C LEU A 310 -19.75 5.60 4.56
N PRO A 311 -20.75 4.73 4.37
CA PRO A 311 -22.11 5.15 4.07
C PRO A 311 -22.66 5.96 5.25
N ARG A 312 -23.53 6.93 4.95
CA ARG A 312 -24.30 7.65 5.98
C ARG A 312 -25.63 6.94 6.24
N PRO A 313 -26.25 7.13 7.42
CA PRO A 313 -27.58 6.62 7.67
C PRO A 313 -28.61 7.11 6.63
N LEU A 314 -29.69 6.36 6.44
CA LEU A 314 -30.85 6.81 5.67
C LEU A 314 -31.40 8.13 6.24
N PRO A 315 -31.89 9.05 5.38
CA PRO A 315 -32.44 10.32 5.85
C PRO A 315 -33.54 10.16 6.90
N GLY A 316 -33.35 10.78 8.07
CA GLY A 316 -34.27 10.71 9.21
C GLY A 316 -33.94 9.61 10.22
N TRP A 317 -32.83 8.90 10.05
CA TRP A 317 -32.23 7.98 11.02
C TRP A 317 -30.92 8.58 11.56
N GLU A 318 -30.68 8.46 12.87
CA GLU A 318 -29.50 9.01 13.57
C GLU A 318 -28.46 7.96 13.96
#